data_AF-A0A494TID1-F1
#
_entry.id   AF-A0A494TID1-F1
#
_cell.length_a   1.000
_cell.length_b   1.000
_cell.length_c   1.000
_cell.angle_alpha   90.00
_cell.angle_beta   90.00
_cell.angle_gamma   90.00
#
_symmetry.space_group_name_H-M   'P 1'
#
loop_
_entity.id
_entity.type
_entity.pdbx_description
1 polymer ?
#
loop_
_entity_poly.entity_id
_entity_poly.type
_entity_poly.pdbx_seq_one_letter_code
_entity_poly.pdbx_strand_id
1 'polypeptide(L)'
;MTNIPVRNLGGAGVISDIHAYDLPLNAISAAVNVRFENGTISRAPVFRKVFEFPEASSVFTPSYMFSIPPIVSGAETFINVSSTFGVIKSVTGLTEVDVSAPSITGVGANNEAITHTFLGNVAYLNRVTSAPLVKRAGDATFITLPNWAPSDRTRTIRAFKDFVLALNVTKAGVEYPSMVKWSDITGYGSVPGSWDPTITTNSAGENILSDMQGPILDGRALRDNFFIYGRNEVWAMSYIGGTSSLTSANALMR
;
A
#
# COMPACT_ATOMS: atom_id res chain seq x y z
N MET A 1 39.68 -37.17 23.70
CA MET A 1 38.29 -37.13 23.19
C MET A 1 38.35 -37.12 21.68
N THR A 2 37.71 -38.08 21.04
CA THR A 2 37.68 -38.20 19.57
C THR A 2 36.45 -37.46 19.05
N ASN A 3 36.64 -36.47 18.19
CA ASN A 3 35.53 -35.76 17.55
C ASN A 3 34.96 -36.63 16.43
N ILE A 4 33.63 -36.85 16.42
CA ILE A 4 32.92 -37.54 15.34
C ILE A 4 32.36 -36.48 14.39
N PRO A 5 32.87 -36.35 13.16
CA PRO A 5 32.37 -35.37 12.21
C PRO A 5 31.04 -35.84 11.60
N VAL A 6 29.96 -35.10 11.85
CA VAL A 6 28.66 -35.30 11.19
C VAL A 6 28.57 -34.39 9.98
N ARG A 7 28.33 -34.97 8.79
CA ARG A 7 28.18 -34.22 7.52
C ARG A 7 26.70 -34.06 7.18
N ASN A 8 26.39 -33.02 6.40
CA ASN A 8 25.05 -32.77 5.89
C ASN A 8 23.98 -32.63 7.00
N LEU A 9 24.34 -31.91 8.08
CA LEU A 9 23.46 -31.64 9.22
C LEU A 9 22.14 -30.95 8.82
N GLY A 10 22.14 -30.21 7.71
CA GLY A 10 20.94 -29.54 7.21
C GLY A 10 20.09 -30.34 6.23
N GLY A 11 20.45 -31.59 5.92
CA GLY A 11 19.83 -32.35 4.83
C GLY A 11 18.48 -32.98 5.15
N ALA A 12 18.27 -33.43 6.39
CA ALA A 12 17.03 -34.10 6.81
C ALA A 12 16.03 -33.14 7.51
N GLY A 13 16.49 -31.97 7.95
CA GLY A 13 15.65 -30.99 8.63
C GLY A 13 15.15 -31.47 10.00
N VAL A 14 13.92 -31.07 10.35
CA VAL A 14 13.28 -31.41 11.62
C VAL A 14 12.30 -32.56 11.40
N ILE A 15 12.52 -33.67 12.11
CA ILE A 15 11.62 -34.83 12.11
C ILE A 15 11.10 -35.00 13.53
N SER A 16 9.85 -34.62 13.75
CA SER A 16 9.19 -34.69 15.07
C SER A 16 8.34 -35.95 15.28
N ASP A 17 8.11 -36.74 14.22
CA ASP A 17 7.22 -37.90 14.23
C ASP A 17 7.92 -39.17 14.73
N ILE A 18 9.23 -39.28 14.48
CA ILE A 18 10.05 -40.41 14.91
C ILE A 18 10.62 -40.10 16.30
N HIS A 19 10.64 -41.10 17.18
CA HIS A 19 11.29 -40.97 18.48
C HIS A 19 12.76 -40.58 18.31
N ALA A 20 13.26 -39.69 19.17
CA ALA A 20 14.58 -39.08 19.00
C ALA A 20 15.76 -40.09 18.96
N TYR A 21 15.59 -41.29 19.50
CA TYR A 21 16.60 -42.35 19.48
C TYR A 21 16.65 -43.14 18.18
N ASP A 22 15.58 -43.13 17.38
CA ASP A 22 15.48 -43.80 16.08
C ASP A 22 15.83 -42.85 14.91
N LEU A 23 16.19 -41.60 15.22
CA LEU A 23 16.56 -40.63 14.21
C LEU A 23 17.95 -40.93 13.61
N PRO A 24 18.11 -40.77 12.29
CA PRO A 24 19.43 -40.82 11.68
C PRO A 24 20.28 -39.64 12.19
N LEU A 25 21.60 -39.81 12.19
CA LEU A 25 22.56 -38.87 12.80
C LEU A 25 22.50 -37.44 12.23
N ASN A 26 21.91 -37.27 11.04
CA ASN A 26 21.75 -35.99 10.34
C ASN A 26 20.34 -35.38 10.49
N ALA A 27 19.42 -36.02 11.22
CA ALA A 27 18.08 -35.49 11.49
C ALA A 27 18.00 -34.90 12.90
N ILE A 28 17.12 -33.91 13.05
CA ILE A 28 16.94 -33.16 14.30
C ILE A 28 15.52 -33.37 14.81
N SER A 29 15.37 -33.69 16.09
CA SER A 29 14.06 -33.88 16.74
C SER A 29 13.36 -32.58 17.11
N ALA A 30 14.12 -31.51 17.37
CA ALA A 30 13.58 -30.20 17.71
C ALA A 30 14.55 -29.07 17.30
N ALA A 31 14.00 -27.98 16.78
CA ALA A 31 14.74 -26.85 16.25
C ALA A 31 14.06 -25.54 16.67
N VAL A 32 14.82 -24.63 17.28
CA VAL A 32 14.32 -23.30 17.69
C VAL A 32 15.29 -22.25 17.15
N ASN A 33 14.78 -21.24 16.45
CA ASN A 33 15.58 -20.17 15.85
C ASN A 33 16.72 -20.68 14.94
N VAL A 34 16.45 -21.70 14.12
CA VAL A 34 17.40 -22.21 13.13
C VAL A 34 16.77 -22.26 11.74
N ARG A 35 17.61 -22.10 10.71
CA ARG A 35 17.26 -22.21 9.30
C ARG A 35 18.10 -23.33 8.68
N PHE A 36 17.44 -24.16 7.88
CA PHE A 36 18.06 -25.21 7.08
C PHE A 36 18.21 -24.70 5.65
N GLU A 37 19.45 -24.49 5.19
CA GLU A 37 19.71 -23.96 3.85
C GLU A 37 20.97 -24.61 3.29
N ASN A 38 20.89 -25.11 2.05
CA ASN A 38 22.00 -25.73 1.31
C ASN A 38 22.77 -26.80 2.11
N GLY A 39 22.06 -27.66 2.85
CA GLY A 39 22.66 -28.74 3.64
C GLY A 39 23.38 -28.27 4.92
N THR A 40 23.27 -26.99 5.26
CA THR A 40 23.81 -26.38 6.49
C THR A 40 22.69 -25.91 7.40
N ILE A 41 22.98 -25.85 8.70
CA ILE A 41 22.11 -25.26 9.71
C ILE A 41 22.72 -23.92 10.09
N SER A 42 21.94 -22.86 9.95
CA SER A 42 22.31 -21.52 10.40
C SER A 42 21.30 -21.01 11.43
N ARG A 43 21.68 -19.97 12.18
CA ARG A 43 20.74 -19.28 13.06
C ARG A 43 19.66 -18.59 12.22
N ALA A 44 18.40 -18.81 12.55
CA ALA A 44 17.31 -18.03 11.99
C ALA A 44 17.33 -16.62 12.60
N PRO A 45 16.91 -15.58 11.86
CA PRO A 45 16.72 -14.26 12.43
C PRO A 45 15.66 -14.32 13.53
N VAL A 46 16.00 -13.79 14.71
CA VAL A 46 15.03 -13.64 15.82
C VAL A 46 14.27 -12.34 15.57
N PHE A 47 12.94 -12.42 15.60
CA PHE A 47 12.12 -11.22 15.55
C PHE A 47 12.42 -10.35 16.77
N ARG A 48 12.93 -9.14 16.51
CA ARG A 48 13.11 -8.12 17.52
C ARG A 48 11.86 -7.24 17.54
N LYS A 49 11.27 -7.05 18.72
CA LYS A 49 10.28 -5.99 18.93
C LYS A 49 10.95 -4.64 18.68
N VAL A 50 10.54 -3.95 17.61
CA VAL A 50 11.06 -2.62 17.26
C VAL A 50 10.29 -1.54 18.02
N PHE A 51 8.97 -1.67 18.06
CA PHE A 51 8.08 -0.75 18.73
C PHE A 51 6.82 -1.51 19.19
N GLU A 52 6.23 -1.05 20.28
CA GLU A 52 4.96 -1.55 20.80
C GLU A 52 4.10 -0.34 21.12
N PHE A 53 2.89 -0.32 20.55
CA PHE A 53 1.94 0.75 20.82
C PHE A 53 1.54 0.68 22.30
N PRO A 54 1.79 1.74 23.09
CA PRO A 54 1.52 1.74 24.53
C PRO A 54 0.03 1.60 24.84
N GLU A 55 -0.84 1.91 23.88
CA GLU A 55 -2.29 1.73 23.98
C GLU A 55 -2.85 1.01 22.75
N ALA A 56 -2.94 -0.32 22.82
CA ALA A 56 -4.01 -1.02 22.12
C ALA A 56 -5.33 -0.79 22.88
N SER A 57 -5.77 0.48 22.99
CA SER A 57 -7.07 0.83 23.55
C SER A 57 -8.15 0.66 22.48
N SER A 58 -9.42 0.71 22.87
CA SER A 58 -10.57 0.71 21.95
C SER A 58 -10.52 1.82 20.88
N VAL A 59 -9.59 2.77 21.01
CA VAL A 59 -9.40 3.92 20.13
C VAL A 59 -8.44 3.64 18.97
N PHE A 60 -7.43 2.76 19.15
CA PHE A 60 -6.42 2.49 18.13
C PHE A 60 -6.10 0.99 17.98
N THR A 61 -6.62 0.40 16.90
CA THR A 61 -6.26 -0.95 16.45
C THR A 61 -5.58 -0.86 15.10
N PRO A 62 -4.26 -1.08 14.98
CA PRO A 62 -3.55 -0.94 13.71
C PRO A 62 -4.04 -1.98 12.70
N SER A 63 -4.43 -1.54 11.51
CA SER A 63 -4.89 -2.40 10.41
C SER A 63 -4.03 -2.29 9.16
N TYR A 64 -3.32 -1.17 9.01
CA TYR A 64 -2.51 -0.88 7.85
C TYR A 64 -1.24 -0.13 8.26
N MET A 65 -0.13 -0.45 7.59
CA MET A 65 1.15 0.19 7.83
C MET A 65 1.90 0.42 6.52
N PHE A 66 2.54 1.57 6.38
CA PHE A 66 3.45 1.88 5.27
C PHE A 66 4.57 2.82 5.75
N SER A 67 5.67 2.89 5.02
CA SER A 67 6.76 3.83 5.33
C SER A 67 6.68 5.09 4.47
N ILE A 68 7.09 6.21 5.05
CA ILE A 68 7.38 7.45 4.31
C ILE A 68 8.90 7.64 4.37
N PRO A 69 9.59 7.71 3.21
CA PRO A 69 11.03 7.89 3.18
C PRO A 69 11.42 9.28 3.70
N PRO A 70 12.58 9.42 4.38
CA PRO A 70 13.11 10.71 4.79
C PRO A 70 13.61 11.49 3.58
N ILE A 71 13.44 12.81 3.61
CA ILE A 71 13.62 13.65 2.42
C ILE A 71 14.99 14.33 2.38
N VAL A 72 15.49 14.73 3.54
CA VAL A 72 16.72 15.54 3.63
C VAL A 72 17.69 14.92 4.63
N SER A 73 17.19 14.56 5.82
CA SER A 73 17.89 13.75 6.82
C SER A 73 16.87 13.25 7.85
N GLY A 74 17.17 12.14 8.51
CA GLY A 74 16.32 11.57 9.56
C GLY A 74 16.05 10.09 9.39
N ALA A 75 15.41 9.50 10.39
CA ALA A 75 14.97 8.11 10.34
C ALA A 75 13.72 7.96 9.46
N GLU A 76 13.62 6.82 8.78
CA GLU A 76 12.37 6.41 8.14
C GLU A 76 11.23 6.41 9.15
N THR A 77 10.08 6.91 8.71
CA THR A 77 8.89 7.00 9.56
C THR A 77 7.86 5.98 9.09
N PHE A 78 7.39 5.16 10.02
CA PHE A 78 6.30 4.23 9.76
C PHE A 78 4.98 4.91 10.09
N ILE A 79 4.06 4.92 9.13
CA ILE A 79 2.69 5.37 9.32
C ILE A 79 1.83 4.15 9.59
N ASN A 80 1.06 4.21 10.67
CA ASN A 80 0.15 3.18 11.11
C ASN A 80 -1.27 3.74 11.15
N VAL A 81 -2.21 3.03 10.55
CA VAL A 81 -3.60 3.47 10.39
C VAL A 81 -4.52 2.55 11.17
N SER A 82 -5.43 3.13 11.94
CA SER A 82 -6.43 2.38 12.69
C SER A 82 -7.43 1.66 11.76
N SER A 83 -8.03 0.57 12.23
CA SER A 83 -9.11 -0.15 11.54
C SER A 83 -10.36 0.71 11.28
N THR A 84 -10.55 1.76 12.07
CA THR A 84 -11.61 2.75 11.91
C THR A 84 -11.27 3.86 10.91
N PHE A 85 -9.99 3.95 10.47
CA PHE A 85 -9.46 5.05 9.65
C PHE A 85 -9.65 6.44 10.30
N GLY A 86 -9.93 6.47 11.60
CA GLY A 86 -10.11 7.70 12.38
C GLY A 86 -8.84 8.18 13.07
N VAL A 87 -7.85 7.29 13.24
CA VAL A 87 -6.59 7.61 13.90
C VAL A 87 -5.43 7.12 13.04
N ILE A 88 -4.48 8.01 12.76
CA ILE A 88 -3.27 7.75 12.00
C ILE A 88 -2.09 8.17 12.87
N LYS A 89 -1.17 7.26 13.11
CA LYS A 89 -0.01 7.50 13.97
C LYS A 89 1.28 7.32 13.19
N SER A 90 2.21 8.26 13.35
CA SER A 90 3.58 8.11 12.87
C SER A 90 4.46 7.57 13.98
N VAL A 91 5.36 6.65 13.62
CA VAL A 91 6.38 6.09 14.52
C VAL A 91 7.74 6.34 13.91
N THR A 92 8.59 7.07 14.63
CA THR A 92 9.97 7.36 14.24
C THR A 92 10.88 6.91 15.38
N GLY A 93 11.62 5.82 15.17
CA GLY A 93 12.39 5.17 16.23
C GLY A 93 11.46 4.61 17.32
N LEU A 94 11.47 5.23 18.50
CA LEU A 94 10.62 4.87 19.65
C LEU A 94 9.55 5.93 19.97
N THR A 95 9.45 6.98 19.16
CA THR A 95 8.52 8.08 19.37
C THR A 95 7.29 7.89 18.50
N GLU A 96 6.12 7.98 19.11
CA GLU A 96 4.81 7.96 18.46
C GLU A 96 4.20 9.37 18.45
N VAL A 97 3.66 9.77 17.30
CA VAL A 97 2.96 11.06 17.14
C VAL A 97 1.64 10.81 16.41
N ASP A 98 0.56 11.42 16.89
CA ASP A 98 -0.71 11.43 16.18
C ASP A 98 -0.62 12.40 14.99
N VAL A 99 -0.83 11.88 13.79
CA VAL A 99 -0.79 12.62 12.53
C VAL A 99 -2.15 12.59 11.81
N SER A 100 -3.23 12.28 12.52
CA SER A 100 -4.59 12.19 11.97
C SER A 100 -5.05 13.49 11.30
N ALA A 101 -5.81 13.37 10.22
CA ALA A 101 -6.40 14.54 9.59
C ALA A 101 -7.56 15.08 10.45
N PRO A 102 -7.72 16.40 10.63
CA PRO A 102 -8.86 16.95 11.38
C PRO A 102 -10.23 16.62 10.77
N SER A 103 -10.26 16.29 9.47
CA SER A 103 -11.45 15.99 8.70
C SER A 103 -11.94 14.54 8.81
N ILE A 104 -11.11 13.61 9.33
CA ILE A 104 -11.53 12.22 9.50
C ILE A 104 -12.28 12.03 10.80
N THR A 105 -13.51 11.56 10.68
CA THR A 105 -14.24 10.97 11.80
C THR A 105 -14.14 9.45 11.62
N GLY A 106 -13.65 8.75 12.65
CA GLY A 106 -13.52 7.31 12.60
C GLY A 106 -14.84 6.67 12.19
N VAL A 107 -14.81 5.92 11.10
CA VAL A 107 -15.95 5.09 10.70
C VAL A 107 -15.81 3.80 11.51
N GLY A 108 -16.91 3.22 11.98
CA GLY A 108 -16.86 1.96 12.73
C GLY A 108 -15.96 0.93 12.05
N ALA A 109 -15.35 0.02 12.83
CA ALA A 109 -14.39 -0.95 12.31
C ALA A 109 -14.97 -1.64 11.06
N ASN A 110 -14.32 -1.41 9.93
CA ASN A 110 -14.75 -1.89 8.62
C ASN A 110 -13.59 -2.67 7.99
N ASN A 111 -13.90 -3.72 7.23
CA ASN A 111 -12.93 -4.56 6.54
C ASN A 111 -12.53 -4.01 5.16
N GLU A 112 -13.05 -2.84 4.77
CA GLU A 112 -12.65 -2.18 3.52
C GLU A 112 -11.15 -1.85 3.48
N ALA A 113 -10.54 -2.13 2.33
CA ALA A 113 -9.11 -1.99 2.12
C ALA A 113 -8.63 -0.53 2.23
N ILE A 114 -7.49 -0.36 2.90
CA ILE A 114 -6.76 0.91 2.93
C ILE A 114 -5.68 0.85 1.85
N THR A 115 -5.55 1.94 1.10
CA THR A 115 -4.59 2.05 -0.01
C THR A 115 -3.68 3.23 0.20
N HIS A 116 -2.38 3.06 -0.06
CA HIS A 116 -1.42 4.17 -0.08
C HIS A 116 -0.69 4.23 -1.42
N THR A 117 -0.16 5.41 -1.74
CA THR A 117 0.84 5.59 -2.78
C THR A 117 1.75 6.76 -2.41
N PHE A 118 2.95 6.79 -2.97
CA PHE A 118 3.90 7.88 -2.80
C PHE A 118 4.25 8.44 -4.17
N LEU A 119 4.12 9.75 -4.36
CA LEU A 119 4.46 10.44 -5.60
C LEU A 119 5.04 11.80 -5.30
N GLY A 120 6.16 12.15 -5.94
CA GLY A 120 6.69 13.50 -5.90
C GLY A 120 6.89 14.04 -4.48
N ASN A 121 7.34 13.20 -3.55
CA ASN A 121 7.52 13.58 -2.14
C ASN A 121 6.22 13.93 -1.37
N VAL A 122 5.12 13.34 -1.79
CA VAL A 122 3.82 13.42 -1.11
C VAL A 122 3.30 12.00 -0.90
N ALA A 123 2.91 11.69 0.33
CA ALA A 123 2.23 10.46 0.66
C ALA A 123 0.72 10.64 0.49
N TYR A 124 0.10 9.72 -0.22
CA TYR A 124 -1.34 9.66 -0.43
C TYR A 124 -1.89 8.44 0.28
N LEU A 125 -3.00 8.61 0.99
CA LEU A 125 -3.68 7.57 1.74
C LEU A 125 -5.17 7.63 1.43
N ASN A 126 -5.80 6.49 1.17
CA ASN A 126 -7.19 6.45 0.80
C ASN A 126 -7.91 5.24 1.42
N ARG A 127 -9.19 5.48 1.71
CA ARG A 127 -10.19 4.47 2.06
C ARG A 127 -11.53 4.87 1.45
N VAL A 128 -12.28 3.90 0.94
CA VAL A 128 -13.56 4.12 0.22
C VAL A 128 -14.58 4.97 0.98
N THR A 129 -14.54 4.98 2.32
CA THR A 129 -15.50 5.71 3.16
C THR A 129 -15.21 7.21 3.26
N SER A 130 -13.98 7.64 3.00
CA SER A 130 -13.49 9.01 3.24
C SER A 130 -12.85 9.60 1.98
N ALA A 131 -12.77 10.93 1.90
CA ALA A 131 -11.96 11.55 0.86
C ALA A 131 -10.49 11.14 1.02
N PRO A 132 -9.71 11.05 -0.08
CA PRO A 132 -8.29 10.77 0.01
C PRO A 132 -7.58 11.79 0.91
N LEU A 133 -6.59 11.33 1.64
CA LEU A 133 -5.72 12.14 2.48
C LEU A 133 -4.33 12.24 1.87
N VAL A 134 -3.67 13.35 2.15
CA VAL A 134 -2.29 13.59 1.76
C VAL A 134 -1.47 14.08 2.93
N LYS A 135 -0.18 13.77 2.87
CA LYS A 135 0.82 14.35 3.77
C LYS A 135 2.05 14.74 2.96
N ARG A 136 2.35 16.03 2.94
CA ARG A 136 3.59 16.56 2.38
C ARG A 136 4.70 16.50 3.44
N ALA A 137 5.91 16.72 2.96
CA ALA A 137 7.12 16.86 3.77
C ALA A 137 6.97 17.77 5.00
N GLY A 138 6.38 18.95 4.81
CA GLY A 138 6.27 20.00 5.83
C GLY A 138 5.02 19.94 6.69
N ASP A 139 4.06 19.08 6.37
CA ASP A 139 2.79 19.03 7.10
C ASP A 139 2.99 18.29 8.43
N ALA A 140 2.45 18.80 9.53
CA ALA A 140 2.50 18.09 10.81
C ALA A 140 1.60 16.84 10.81
N THR A 141 0.41 16.98 10.23
CA THR A 141 -0.64 15.94 10.15
C THR A 141 -1.01 15.66 8.69
N PHE A 142 -1.78 14.61 8.45
CA PHE A 142 -2.46 14.42 7.17
C PHE A 142 -3.53 15.51 6.98
N ILE A 143 -3.80 15.86 5.73
CA ILE A 143 -4.89 16.76 5.34
C ILE A 143 -5.74 16.08 4.25
N THR A 144 -7.00 16.48 4.12
CA THR A 144 -7.79 16.06 2.96
C THR A 144 -7.10 16.52 1.68
N LEU A 145 -7.03 15.65 0.66
CA LEU A 145 -6.47 15.94 -0.65
C LEU A 145 -7.06 17.24 -1.19
N PRO A 146 -6.26 18.30 -1.37
CA PRO A 146 -6.74 19.54 -1.97
C PRO A 146 -7.19 19.32 -3.40
N ASN A 147 -8.13 20.14 -3.87
CA ASN A 147 -8.72 20.08 -5.22
C ASN A 147 -9.49 18.77 -5.52
N TRP A 148 -9.72 17.92 -4.51
CA TRP A 148 -10.65 16.80 -4.59
C TRP A 148 -12.05 17.23 -4.14
N ALA A 149 -13.08 16.85 -4.87
CA ALA A 149 -14.45 17.21 -4.52
C ALA A 149 -14.87 16.60 -3.16
N PRO A 150 -15.42 17.37 -2.20
CA PRO A 150 -15.65 16.89 -0.83
C PRO A 150 -16.58 15.68 -0.70
N SER A 151 -17.55 15.53 -1.61
CA SER A 151 -18.49 14.41 -1.66
C SER A 151 -17.94 13.19 -2.38
N ASP A 152 -16.87 13.34 -3.15
CA ASP A 152 -16.38 12.28 -4.01
C ASP A 152 -15.50 11.32 -3.21
N ARG A 153 -15.59 10.04 -3.55
CA ARG A 153 -14.80 8.97 -2.94
C ARG A 153 -14.14 8.15 -4.03
N THR A 154 -13.09 7.43 -3.68
CA THR A 154 -12.46 6.49 -4.59
C THR A 154 -12.12 5.22 -3.83
N ARG A 155 -12.25 4.07 -4.50
CA ARG A 155 -11.89 2.79 -3.90
C ARG A 155 -10.38 2.69 -3.69
N THR A 156 -9.59 3.16 -4.65
CA THR A 156 -8.13 2.99 -4.63
C THR A 156 -7.41 4.14 -5.30
N ILE A 157 -6.31 4.58 -4.69
CA ILE A 157 -5.44 5.62 -5.22
C ILE A 157 -4.05 5.04 -5.55
N ARG A 158 -3.53 5.38 -6.73
CA ARG A 158 -2.23 4.89 -7.24
C ARG A 158 -1.50 5.99 -7.97
N ALA A 159 -0.17 5.98 -7.91
CA ALA A 159 0.66 6.86 -8.73
C ALA A 159 1.01 6.18 -10.06
N PHE A 160 1.02 6.96 -11.13
CA PHE A 160 1.52 6.53 -12.44
C PHE A 160 2.21 7.70 -13.13
N LYS A 161 3.52 7.58 -13.37
CA LYS A 161 4.38 8.68 -13.82
C LYS A 161 4.19 9.89 -12.87
N ASP A 162 3.88 11.06 -13.41
CA ASP A 162 3.64 12.30 -12.63
C ASP A 162 2.16 12.52 -12.30
N PHE A 163 1.32 11.49 -12.46
CA PHE A 163 -0.12 11.55 -12.22
C PHE A 163 -0.53 10.73 -11.00
N VAL A 164 -1.56 11.23 -10.32
CA VAL A 164 -2.31 10.45 -9.33
C VAL A 164 -3.57 9.92 -9.99
N LEU A 165 -3.76 8.61 -9.90
CA LEU A 165 -4.91 7.88 -10.43
C LEU A 165 -5.86 7.51 -9.29
N ALA A 166 -7.14 7.76 -9.50
CA ALA A 166 -8.25 7.33 -8.68
C ALA A 166 -9.09 6.30 -9.45
N LEU A 167 -9.26 5.12 -8.87
CA LEU A 167 -9.94 3.97 -9.47
C LEU A 167 -11.27 3.71 -8.74
N ASN A 168 -12.31 3.35 -9.51
CA ASN A 168 -13.67 3.15 -9.02
C ASN A 168 -14.11 4.36 -8.16
N VAL A 169 -14.45 5.44 -8.86
CA VAL A 169 -14.79 6.74 -8.26
C VAL A 169 -16.28 6.79 -7.98
N THR A 170 -16.65 7.19 -6.77
CA THR A 170 -18.02 7.57 -6.41
C THR A 170 -18.12 9.08 -6.50
N LYS A 171 -18.94 9.59 -7.42
CA LYS A 171 -19.16 11.04 -7.61
C LYS A 171 -20.52 11.44 -7.09
N ALA A 172 -20.57 12.41 -6.18
CA ALA A 172 -21.80 12.90 -5.57
C ALA A 172 -22.76 11.78 -5.08
N GLY A 173 -22.22 10.69 -4.53
CA GLY A 173 -22.98 9.55 -4.01
C GLY A 173 -23.33 8.45 -5.05
N VAL A 174 -22.97 8.62 -6.32
CA VAL A 174 -23.16 7.60 -7.37
C VAL A 174 -21.83 6.90 -7.63
N GLU A 175 -21.78 5.58 -7.42
CA GLU A 175 -20.59 4.76 -7.70
C GLU A 175 -20.45 4.50 -9.21
N TYR A 176 -19.30 4.84 -9.78
CA TYR A 176 -18.92 4.49 -11.14
C TYR A 176 -17.83 3.40 -11.11
N PRO A 177 -18.22 2.11 -11.06
CA PRO A 177 -17.32 1.00 -10.76
C PRO A 177 -16.21 0.78 -11.81
N SER A 178 -16.44 1.19 -13.06
CA SER A 178 -15.49 1.09 -14.17
C SER A 178 -14.83 2.44 -14.53
N MET A 179 -15.01 3.46 -13.70
CA MET A 179 -14.39 4.77 -13.93
C MET A 179 -12.95 4.81 -13.44
N VAL A 180 -12.09 5.33 -14.30
CA VAL A 180 -10.71 5.72 -14.00
C VAL A 180 -10.65 7.24 -14.09
N LYS A 181 -10.16 7.89 -13.05
CA LYS A 181 -9.95 9.34 -13.01
C LYS A 181 -8.48 9.62 -12.73
N TRP A 182 -7.90 10.60 -13.39
CA TRP A 182 -6.53 11.00 -13.18
C TRP A 182 -6.43 12.50 -12.94
N SER A 183 -5.46 12.86 -12.10
CA SER A 183 -5.17 14.24 -11.76
C SER A 183 -4.43 14.96 -12.89
N ASP A 184 -4.23 16.26 -12.72
CA ASP A 184 -3.20 16.98 -13.46
C ASP A 184 -1.78 16.53 -13.04
N ILE A 185 -0.78 16.96 -13.80
CA ILE A 185 0.64 16.71 -13.51
C ILE A 185 1.00 17.25 -12.12
N THR A 186 1.68 16.42 -11.34
CA THR A 186 2.08 16.74 -9.96
C THR A 186 3.54 17.13 -9.89
N GLY A 187 3.82 18.36 -9.44
CA GLY A 187 5.18 18.83 -9.17
C GLY A 187 5.76 18.25 -7.88
N TYR A 188 7.08 18.31 -7.74
CA TYR A 188 7.77 17.87 -6.53
C TYR A 188 7.29 18.64 -5.27
N GLY A 189 7.03 17.92 -4.19
CA GLY A 189 6.55 18.43 -2.91
C GLY A 189 5.13 19.01 -2.95
N SER A 190 4.43 18.91 -4.07
CA SER A 190 3.12 19.52 -4.32
C SER A 190 2.07 18.45 -4.57
N VAL A 191 0.81 18.80 -4.34
CA VAL A 191 -0.34 17.97 -4.73
C VAL A 191 -0.80 18.38 -6.14
N PRO A 192 -1.56 17.54 -6.86
CA PRO A 192 -2.08 17.92 -8.17
C PRO A 192 -2.90 19.22 -8.13
N GLY A 193 -2.74 20.05 -9.17
CA GLY A 193 -3.42 21.33 -9.29
C GLY A 193 -4.93 21.20 -9.54
N SER A 194 -5.37 20.14 -10.21
CA SER A 194 -6.78 19.90 -10.52
C SER A 194 -7.10 18.42 -10.76
N TRP A 195 -8.37 18.09 -10.63
CA TRP A 195 -9.01 16.82 -10.98
C TRP A 195 -10.21 17.02 -11.93
N ASP A 196 -10.43 18.26 -12.38
CA ASP A 196 -11.57 18.63 -13.21
C ASP A 196 -11.30 18.30 -14.68
N PRO A 197 -12.07 17.38 -15.29
CA PRO A 197 -11.89 17.00 -16.70
C PRO A 197 -12.38 18.07 -17.69
N THR A 198 -13.09 19.12 -17.23
CA THR A 198 -13.61 20.18 -18.10
C THR A 198 -12.57 21.24 -18.46
N ILE A 199 -11.45 21.28 -17.73
CA ILE A 199 -10.36 22.23 -17.94
C ILE A 199 -9.46 21.72 -19.06
N THR A 200 -9.46 22.42 -20.20
CA THR A 200 -8.70 22.01 -21.39
C THR A 200 -7.22 22.40 -21.36
N THR A 201 -6.80 23.20 -20.37
CA THR A 201 -5.42 23.68 -20.22
C THR A 201 -4.56 22.76 -19.34
N ASN A 202 -5.17 21.78 -18.68
CA ASN A 202 -4.48 20.83 -17.81
C ASN A 202 -4.58 19.41 -18.38
N SER A 203 -3.93 18.45 -17.73
CA SER A 203 -3.96 17.04 -18.15
C SER A 203 -4.94 16.18 -17.35
N ALA A 204 -5.78 16.78 -16.50
CA ALA A 204 -6.74 16.05 -15.68
C ALA A 204 -7.85 15.47 -16.56
N GLY A 205 -8.35 14.30 -16.18
CA GLY A 205 -9.35 13.63 -16.99
C GLY A 205 -10.02 12.46 -16.28
N GLU A 206 -11.08 11.98 -16.90
CA GLU A 206 -11.78 10.78 -16.48
C GLU A 206 -12.22 9.98 -17.71
N ASN A 207 -12.23 8.66 -17.56
CA ASN A 207 -12.73 7.75 -18.56
C ASN A 207 -13.57 6.66 -17.89
N ILE A 208 -14.72 6.34 -18.48
CA ILE A 208 -15.56 5.23 -18.05
C ILE A 208 -15.33 4.10 -19.03
N LEU A 209 -14.80 2.99 -18.55
CA LEU A 209 -14.61 1.79 -19.37
C LEU A 209 -15.97 1.10 -19.54
N SER A 210 -16.67 1.40 -20.63
CA SER A 210 -18.04 0.88 -20.91
C SER A 210 -18.08 -0.63 -21.07
N ASP A 211 -16.99 -1.21 -21.59
CA ASP A 211 -16.93 -2.63 -21.95
C ASP A 211 -16.47 -3.51 -20.77
N MET A 212 -16.11 -2.89 -19.65
CA MET A 212 -15.62 -3.56 -18.46
C MET A 212 -16.78 -4.29 -17.75
N GLN A 213 -16.65 -5.60 -17.57
CA GLN A 213 -17.61 -6.49 -16.93
C GLN A 213 -17.28 -6.68 -15.44
N GLY A 214 -17.36 -5.59 -14.67
CA GLY A 214 -17.25 -5.60 -13.22
C GLY A 214 -16.54 -4.37 -12.64
N PRO A 215 -16.51 -4.24 -11.30
CA PRO A 215 -15.82 -3.13 -10.66
C PRO A 215 -14.31 -3.27 -10.75
N ILE A 216 -13.63 -2.13 -10.89
CA ILE A 216 -12.19 -2.02 -10.69
C ILE A 216 -11.89 -2.27 -9.21
N LEU A 217 -10.96 -3.19 -8.94
CA LEU A 217 -10.53 -3.55 -7.59
C LEU A 217 -9.26 -2.79 -7.18
N ASP A 218 -8.26 -2.74 -8.05
CA ASP A 218 -6.97 -2.09 -7.82
C ASP A 218 -6.26 -1.86 -9.17
N GLY A 219 -5.09 -1.24 -9.18
CA GLY A 219 -4.19 -1.17 -10.31
C GLY A 219 -2.74 -0.97 -9.88
N ARG A 220 -1.81 -1.25 -10.78
CA ARG A 220 -0.38 -1.08 -10.52
C ARG A 220 0.37 -0.61 -11.75
N ALA A 221 1.25 0.36 -11.54
CA ALA A 221 2.22 0.79 -12.54
C ALA A 221 3.29 -0.29 -12.74
N LEU A 222 3.46 -0.73 -13.98
CA LEU A 222 4.56 -1.58 -14.42
C LEU A 222 5.29 -0.85 -15.55
N ARG A 223 6.38 -0.18 -15.17
CA ARG A 223 7.22 0.61 -16.07
C ARG A 223 6.38 1.64 -16.85
N ASP A 224 6.17 1.43 -18.14
CA ASP A 224 5.55 2.40 -19.04
C ASP A 224 4.03 2.25 -19.13
N ASN A 225 3.48 1.16 -18.59
CA ASN A 225 2.04 0.86 -18.59
C ASN A 225 1.50 0.78 -17.16
N PHE A 226 0.23 1.13 -17.02
CA PHE A 226 -0.53 0.96 -15.80
C PHE A 226 -1.55 -0.15 -16.00
N PHE A 227 -1.47 -1.21 -15.21
CA PHE A 227 -2.42 -2.31 -15.27
C PHE A 227 -3.56 -2.07 -14.29
N ILE A 228 -4.78 -2.11 -14.78
CA ILE A 228 -6.02 -1.97 -14.01
C ILE A 228 -6.58 -3.37 -13.81
N TYR A 229 -6.73 -3.76 -12.55
CA TYR A 229 -7.29 -5.05 -12.16
C TYR A 229 -8.78 -4.91 -11.89
N GLY A 230 -9.59 -5.45 -12.79
CA GLY A 230 -11.01 -5.67 -12.58
C GLY A 230 -11.27 -6.95 -11.80
N ARG A 231 -12.54 -7.20 -11.50
CA ARG A 231 -12.96 -8.46 -10.85
C ARG A 231 -12.60 -9.70 -11.66
N ASN A 232 -12.80 -9.67 -12.98
CA ASN A 232 -12.66 -10.82 -13.87
C ASN A 232 -11.68 -10.58 -15.03
N GLU A 233 -11.05 -9.40 -15.09
CA GLU A 233 -10.32 -8.93 -16.27
C GLU A 233 -9.21 -7.95 -15.90
N VAL A 234 -8.27 -7.74 -16.83
CA VAL A 234 -7.15 -6.81 -16.67
C VAL A 234 -7.05 -5.91 -17.89
N TRP A 235 -6.96 -4.61 -17.66
CA TRP A 235 -6.84 -3.59 -18.70
C TRP A 235 -5.49 -2.90 -18.59
N ALA A 236 -4.86 -2.57 -19.71
CA ALA A 236 -3.61 -1.83 -19.74
C ALA A 236 -3.87 -0.39 -20.20
N MET A 237 -3.49 0.56 -19.36
CA MET A 237 -3.52 2.00 -19.62
C MET A 237 -2.11 2.47 -19.92
N SER A 238 -1.92 3.20 -21.02
CA SER A 238 -0.62 3.78 -21.38
C SER A 238 -0.72 5.31 -21.49
N TYR A 239 0.42 5.98 -21.30
CA TYR A 239 0.53 7.42 -21.51
C TYR A 239 0.94 7.70 -22.94
N ILE A 240 0.09 8.40 -23.69
CA ILE A 240 0.23 8.57 -25.15
C ILE A 240 0.86 9.94 -25.51
N GLY A 241 0.97 10.87 -24.55
CA GLY A 241 1.44 12.24 -24.82
C GLY A 241 0.43 13.07 -25.59
N GLY A 242 0.14 14.29 -25.12
CA GLY A 242 -0.89 15.20 -25.67
C GLY A 242 -1.92 15.64 -24.62
N THR A 243 -2.84 16.53 -25.01
CA THR A 243 -3.89 17.13 -24.14
C THR A 243 -4.95 16.14 -23.65
N SER A 244 -4.93 14.90 -24.12
CA SER A 244 -5.77 13.79 -23.64
C SER A 244 -4.88 12.59 -23.34
N SER A 245 -4.02 12.73 -22.34
CA SER A 245 -2.74 12.01 -22.24
C SER A 245 -2.85 10.52 -21.89
N LEU A 246 -4.05 10.01 -21.61
CA LEU A 246 -4.30 8.73 -20.93
C LEU A 246 -5.57 8.04 -21.46
N THR A 247 -5.65 7.72 -22.76
CA THR A 247 -6.91 7.26 -23.39
C THR A 247 -6.90 5.81 -23.91
N SER A 248 -5.75 5.16 -24.10
CA SER A 248 -5.74 3.78 -24.59
C SER A 248 -5.82 2.80 -23.41
N ALA A 249 -7.02 2.33 -23.10
CA ALA A 249 -7.21 1.13 -22.31
C ALA A 249 -7.44 -0.03 -23.30
N ASN A 250 -6.42 -0.86 -23.54
CA ASN A 250 -6.59 -2.09 -24.33
C ASN A 250 -6.74 -3.27 -23.37
N ALA A 251 -7.80 -4.07 -23.55
CA ALA A 251 -7.95 -5.34 -22.86
C ALA A 251 -6.84 -6.29 -23.33
N LEU A 252 -6.03 -6.81 -22.40
CA LEU A 252 -5.17 -7.94 -22.70
C LEU A 252 -6.06 -9.19 -22.71
N MET A 253 -6.54 -9.58 -23.89
CA MET A 253 -7.16 -10.89 -24.07
C MET A 253 -6.12 -11.98 -23.77
N ARG A 254 -6.59 -13.01 -23.05
CA ARG A 254 -5.84 -14.16 -22.51
C ARG A 254 -4.80 -14.75 -23.45
#